data_AF-A0A1M3PBL3-F1
#
_entry.id   AF-A0A1M3PBL3-F1
#
_cell.length_a   1.000
_cell.length_b   1.000
_cell.length_c   1.000
_cell.angle_alpha   90.00
_cell.angle_beta   90.00
_cell.angle_gamma   90.00
#
_symmetry.space_group_name_H-M   'P 1'
#
loop_
_entity.id
_entity.type
_entity.pdbx_description
1 polymer ?
#
loop_
_entity_poly.entity_id
_entity_poly.type
_entity_poly.pdbx_seq_one_letter_code
_entity_poly.pdbx_strand_id
1 'polypeptide(L)'
;MSAAMPPDSNHPFPALDEAAPLAAAEAMAESVAGTLRLARALAEAGRRLDLDGLDRMVGLLCARALDLPPPQGRLLRVRLIALQAELDALGVLLAPG
;
A
#
# COMPACT_ATOMS: atom_id res chain seq x y z
N MET A 1 -25.19 26.17 34.36
CA MET A 1 -24.05 25.46 34.97
C MET A 1 -24.04 24.04 34.47
N SER A 2 -23.15 23.71 33.55
CA SER A 2 -22.64 22.35 33.38
C SER A 2 -21.26 22.50 32.75
N ALA A 3 -20.24 22.03 33.47
CA ALA A 3 -18.85 22.34 33.22
C ALA A 3 -18.36 21.69 31.92
N ALA A 4 -17.65 22.47 31.12
CA ALA A 4 -16.77 21.95 30.09
C ALA A 4 -15.75 21.00 30.76
N MET A 5 -15.72 19.75 30.30
CA MET A 5 -14.70 18.79 30.72
C MET A 5 -13.35 19.23 30.12
N PRO A 6 -12.27 19.35 30.90
CA PRO A 6 -10.96 19.74 30.37
C PRO A 6 -10.39 18.61 29.51
N PRO A 7 -9.53 18.91 28.51
CA PRO A 7 -8.73 17.88 27.86
C PRO A 7 -7.72 17.35 28.87
N ASP A 8 -7.88 16.08 29.26
CA ASP A 8 -6.89 15.38 30.08
C ASP A 8 -5.52 15.46 29.39
N SER A 9 -4.65 16.28 29.97
CA SER A 9 -3.34 16.66 29.43
C SER A 9 -2.25 15.64 29.78
N ASN A 10 -2.62 14.38 30.04
CA ASN A 10 -1.70 13.38 30.59
C ASN A 10 -1.88 11.99 29.95
N HIS A 11 -1.72 11.92 28.63
CA HIS A 11 -1.33 10.67 27.97
C HIS A 11 0.16 10.78 27.59
N PRO A 12 1.06 10.01 28.22
CA PRO A 12 2.50 10.05 27.96
C PRO A 12 2.92 9.42 26.61
N PHE A 13 1.95 8.89 25.85
CA PHE A 13 2.14 8.35 24.51
C PHE A 13 1.14 9.05 23.57
N PRO A 14 1.56 9.45 22.35
CA PRO A 14 0.62 10.03 21.39
C PRO A 14 -0.52 9.03 21.20
N ALA A 15 -1.78 9.50 21.25
CA ALA A 15 -2.91 8.73 20.77
C ALA A 15 -2.48 8.15 19.41
N LEU A 16 -2.36 6.83 19.31
CA LEU A 16 -1.90 6.17 18.11
C LEU A 16 -2.78 6.66 16.97
N ASP A 17 -2.21 7.51 16.12
CA ASP A 17 -2.93 8.24 15.09
C ASP A 17 -3.74 7.22 14.29
N GLU A 18 -5.07 7.34 14.31
CA GLU A 18 -5.95 6.45 13.55
C GLU A 18 -5.61 6.49 12.04
N ALA A 19 -4.93 7.55 11.57
CA ALA A 19 -4.42 7.64 10.21
C ALA A 19 -3.10 6.89 9.97
N ALA A 20 -2.35 6.50 11.01
CA ALA A 20 -1.05 5.83 10.86
C ALA A 20 -1.12 4.48 10.11
N PRO A 21 -2.12 3.60 10.36
CA PRO A 21 -2.28 2.37 9.59
C PRO A 21 -2.55 2.62 8.10
N LEU A 22 -3.40 3.60 7.79
CA LEU A 22 -3.69 3.99 6.41
C LEU A 22 -2.45 4.57 5.72
N ALA A 23 -1.76 5.50 6.37
CA ALA A 23 -0.53 6.11 5.85
C ALA A 23 0.55 5.05 5.59
N ALA A 24 0.69 4.07 6.48
CA ALA A 24 1.62 2.96 6.28
C ALA A 24 1.24 2.08 5.09
N ALA A 25 -0.06 1.81 4.89
CA ALA A 25 -0.54 1.06 3.73
C ALA A 25 -0.35 1.85 2.41
N GLU A 26 -0.56 3.16 2.43
CA GLU A 26 -0.32 4.04 1.28
C GLU A 26 1.17 4.11 0.90
N ALA A 27 2.06 4.25 1.90
CA ALA A 27 3.50 4.24 1.68
C ALA A 27 3.99 2.88 1.11
N MET A 28 3.41 1.78 1.60
CA MET A 28 3.68 0.45 1.04
C MET A 28 3.18 0.34 -0.41
N ALA A 29 1.99 0.85 -0.71
CA ALA A 29 1.45 0.85 -2.07
C ALA A 29 2.33 1.67 -3.04
N GLU A 30 2.84 2.81 -2.60
CA GLU A 30 3.79 3.60 -3.40
C GLU A 30 5.12 2.85 -3.63
N SER A 31 5.61 2.13 -2.62
CA SER A 31 6.82 1.31 -2.74
C SER A 31 6.63 0.17 -3.76
N VAL A 32 5.45 -0.49 -3.76
CA VAL A 32 5.08 -1.49 -4.78
C VAL A 32 5.03 -0.84 -6.17
N ALA A 33 4.39 0.32 -6.32
CA ALA A 33 4.33 1.04 -7.60
C ALA A 33 5.72 1.43 -8.13
N GLY A 34 6.63 1.86 -7.25
CA GLY A 34 8.02 2.12 -7.61
C GLY A 34 8.74 0.88 -8.15
N THR A 35 8.52 -0.26 -7.49
CA THR A 35 9.09 -1.55 -7.90
C THR A 35 8.53 -2.01 -9.25
N LEU A 36 7.23 -1.87 -9.47
CA LEU A 36 6.58 -2.22 -10.74
C LEU A 36 7.10 -1.38 -11.90
N ARG A 37 7.28 -0.06 -11.71
CA ARG A 37 7.88 0.83 -12.71
C ARG A 37 9.28 0.38 -13.11
N LEU A 38 10.11 0.00 -12.13
CA LEU A 38 11.46 -0.51 -12.40
C LEU A 38 11.43 -1.87 -13.11
N ALA A 39 10.58 -2.79 -12.64
CA ALA A 39 10.42 -4.11 -13.26
C ALA A 39 9.99 -3.97 -14.72
N ARG A 40 9.01 -3.12 -15.02
CA ARG A 40 8.57 -2.84 -16.38
C ARG A 40 9.70 -2.32 -17.26
N ALA A 41 10.46 -1.32 -16.81
CA ALA A 41 11.57 -0.77 -17.58
C ALA A 41 12.65 -1.84 -17.90
N LEU A 42 12.93 -2.74 -16.95
CA LEU A 42 13.87 -3.84 -17.14
C LEU A 42 13.33 -4.91 -18.10
N ALA A 43 12.05 -5.24 -18.02
CA ALA A 43 11.38 -6.18 -18.92
C ALA A 43 11.37 -5.64 -20.36
N GLU A 44 11.04 -4.36 -20.55
CA GLU A 44 11.09 -3.68 -21.86
C GLU A 44 12.51 -3.69 -22.44
N ALA A 45 13.54 -3.66 -21.59
CA ALA A 45 14.94 -3.81 -21.99
C ALA A 45 15.38 -5.28 -22.24
N GLY A 46 14.44 -6.24 -22.24
CA GLY A 46 14.71 -7.66 -22.49
C GLY A 46 15.47 -8.37 -21.36
N ARG A 47 15.48 -7.82 -20.15
CA ARG A 47 16.13 -8.44 -19.00
C ARG A 47 15.22 -9.49 -18.39
N ARG A 48 15.81 -10.62 -17.95
CA ARG A 48 15.10 -11.57 -17.10
C ARG A 48 14.93 -10.98 -15.70
N LEU A 49 13.73 -11.13 -15.16
CA LEU A 49 13.36 -10.64 -13.84
C LEU A 49 13.08 -11.79 -12.91
N ASP A 50 13.55 -11.65 -11.67
CA ASP A 50 13.07 -12.40 -10.53
C ASP A 50 12.10 -11.49 -9.77
N LEU A 51 10.87 -11.94 -9.59
CA LEU A 51 9.77 -11.19 -8.99
C LEU A 51 9.38 -11.70 -7.60
N ASP A 52 10.13 -12.63 -7.00
CA ASP A 52 9.84 -13.17 -5.65
C ASP A 52 9.77 -12.08 -4.57
N GLY A 53 10.56 -11.01 -4.74
CA GLY A 53 10.52 -9.82 -3.88
C GLY A 53 9.19 -9.06 -3.99
N LEU A 54 8.68 -8.92 -5.21
CA LEU A 54 7.41 -8.24 -5.49
C LEU A 54 6.23 -9.01 -4.90
N ASP A 55 6.21 -10.34 -5.02
CA ASP A 55 5.15 -11.19 -4.47
C ASP A 55 5.02 -11.01 -2.95
N ARG A 56 6.15 -10.98 -2.24
CA ARG A 56 6.18 -10.73 -0.80
C ARG A 56 5.64 -9.34 -0.46
N MET A 57 6.05 -8.31 -1.21
CA MET A 57 5.58 -6.94 -0.99
C MET A 57 4.07 -6.82 -1.23
N VAL A 58 3.54 -7.44 -2.28
CA VAL A 58 2.10 -7.48 -2.56
C VAL A 58 1.34 -8.20 -1.44
N GLY A 59 1.83 -9.35 -0.99
CA GLY A 59 1.22 -10.08 0.14
C GLY A 59 1.15 -9.24 1.42
N LEU A 60 2.23 -8.53 1.77
CA LEU A 60 2.25 -7.62 2.92
C LEU A 60 1.34 -6.40 2.74
N LEU A 61 1.18 -5.88 1.52
CA LEU A 61 0.23 -4.79 1.24
C LEU A 61 -1.21 -5.27 1.42
N CYS A 62 -1.54 -6.46 0.92
CA CYS A 62 -2.86 -7.07 1.09
C CYS A 62 -3.18 -7.28 2.57
N ALA A 63 -2.24 -7.80 3.36
CA ALA A 63 -2.43 -7.96 4.81
C ALA A 63 -2.75 -6.61 5.48
N ARG A 64 -1.94 -5.57 5.22
CA ARG A 64 -2.20 -4.22 5.75
C ARG A 64 -3.56 -3.67 5.34
N ALA A 65 -3.96 -3.87 4.08
CA ALA A 65 -5.24 -3.40 3.57
C ALA A 65 -6.43 -4.11 4.26
N LEU A 66 -6.29 -5.39 4.59
CA LEU A 66 -7.29 -6.16 5.31
C LEU A 66 -7.41 -5.75 6.79
N ASP A 67 -6.31 -5.29 7.39
CA ASP A 67 -6.29 -4.78 8.77
C ASP A 67 -6.90 -3.38 8.91
N LEU A 68 -7.16 -2.67 7.80
CA LEU A 68 -7.74 -1.33 7.83
C LEU A 68 -9.23 -1.36 8.22
N PRO A 69 -9.70 -0.39 9.03
CA PRO A 69 -11.11 -0.12 9.19
C PRO A 69 -11.79 0.12 7.83
N PRO A 70 -13.06 -0.31 7.62
CA PRO A 70 -13.74 -0.20 6.33
C PRO A 70 -13.73 1.19 5.67
N PRO A 71 -13.87 2.32 6.41
CA PRO A 71 -13.75 3.65 5.82
C PRO A 71 -12.36 3.92 5.23
N GLN A 72 -11.29 3.49 5.91
CA GLN A 72 -9.92 3.68 5.46
C GLN A 72 -9.58 2.74 4.30
N GLY A 73 -10.03 1.48 4.36
CA GLY A 73 -9.90 0.55 3.24
C GLY A 73 -10.57 1.05 1.96
N ARG A 74 -11.68 1.80 2.07
CA ARG A 74 -12.30 2.48 0.90
C ARG A 74 -11.43 3.56 0.30
N LEU A 75 -10.66 4.29 1.10
CA LEU A 75 -9.72 5.31 0.61
C LEU A 75 -8.56 4.65 -0.17
N LEU A 76 -8.01 3.55 0.35
CA LEU A 76 -6.91 2.83 -0.30
C LEU A 76 -7.32 2.14 -1.62
N ARG A 77 -8.61 1.86 -1.81
CA ARG A 77 -9.14 1.09 -2.96
C ARG A 77 -8.68 1.62 -4.32
N VAL A 78 -8.72 2.94 -4.53
CA VAL A 78 -8.33 3.53 -5.82
C VAL A 78 -6.88 3.20 -6.16
N ARG A 79 -5.99 3.24 -5.14
CA ARG A 79 -4.58 2.89 -5.30
C ARG A 79 -4.37 1.41 -5.60
N LEU A 80 -5.11 0.52 -4.92
CA LEU A 80 -5.03 -0.92 -5.17
C LEU A 80 -5.49 -1.30 -6.58
N ILE A 81 -6.55 -0.65 -7.10
CA ILE A 81 -7.01 -0.86 -8.48
C ILE A 81 -5.94 -0.45 -9.49
N ALA A 82 -5.28 0.70 -9.27
CA ALA A 82 -4.19 1.14 -10.13
C ALA A 82 -3.01 0.16 -10.13
N LEU A 83 -2.62 -0.34 -8.95
CA LEU A 83 -1.57 -1.35 -8.81
C LEU A 83 -1.91 -2.66 -9.51
N GLN A 84 -3.16 -3.12 -9.42
CA GLN A 84 -3.61 -4.31 -10.13
C GLN A 84 -3.45 -4.13 -11.64
N ALA A 85 -3.87 -2.99 -12.19
CA ALA A 85 -3.73 -2.72 -13.62
C ALA A 85 -2.25 -2.68 -14.06
N GLU A 86 -1.35 -2.17 -13.24
CA GLU A 86 0.10 -2.20 -13.51
C GLU A 86 0.67 -3.63 -13.48
N LEU A 87 0.25 -4.45 -12.52
CA LEU A 87 0.62 -5.87 -12.43
C LEU A 87 0.14 -6.64 -13.66
N ASP A 88 -1.11 -6.42 -14.07
CA ASP A 88 -1.69 -7.07 -15.25
C ASP A 88 -0.91 -6.68 -16.52
N ALA A 89 -0.57 -5.40 -16.67
CA ALA A 89 0.24 -4.92 -17.79
C ALA A 89 1.65 -5.53 -17.81
N LEU A 90 2.30 -5.65 -16.65
CA LEU A 90 3.59 -6.33 -16.54
C LEU A 90 3.47 -7.82 -16.87
N GLY A 91 2.39 -8.47 -16.43
CA GLY A 91 2.12 -9.87 -16.73
C GLY A 91 1.99 -10.14 -18.23
N VAL A 92 1.27 -9.26 -18.96
CA VAL A 92 1.17 -9.33 -20.43
C VAL A 92 2.54 -9.17 -21.09
N LEU A 93 3.38 -8.25 -20.61
CA LEU A 93 4.73 -8.03 -21.15
C LEU A 93 5.66 -9.23 -20.93
N LEU A 94 5.48 -9.96 -19.82
CA LEU A 94 6.31 -11.10 -19.44
C LEU A 94 5.77 -12.45 -19.95
N ALA A 95 4.53 -12.50 -20.44
CA ALA A 95 3.96 -13.72 -20.97
C ALA A 95 4.83 -14.25 -22.12
N PRO A 96 5.17 -15.55 -22.13
CA PRO A 96 5.90 -16.14 -23.25
C PRO A 96 5.03 -15.99 -24.52
N GLY A 97 5.58 -15.31 -25.53
CA GLY A 97 5.00 -15.25 -26.87
C GLY A 97 5.08 -16.58 -27.61
#